data_AF-A0A938GYE5-F1
#
_entry.id   AF-A0A938GYE5-F1
#
_cell.length_a   1.000
_cell.length_b   1.000
_cell.length_c   1.000
_cell.angle_alpha   90.00
_cell.angle_beta   90.00
_cell.angle_gamma   90.00
#
_symmetry.space_group_name_H-M   'P 1'
#
loop_
_entity.id
_entity.type
_entity.pdbx_description
1 polymer ?
#
loop_
_entity_poly.entity_id
_entity_poly.type
_entity_poly.pdbx_seq_one_letter_code
_entity_poly.pdbx_strand_id
1 'polypeptide(L)'
;MAEFPHLPVFHVVGFTGHRQLSDPRAVERVLGEVLAELRAGNGVEWLALSSIAEGADMLFARTALRLGLGWEAVLPLPPAEFRADFSPEVWREVESLLAEAEHVRAIGDRTAREDSYLDCGMETVNHCDLLLTVWDGEPSRGRGGTAEIVAYAREIGRPVIIIDARNLSVRRENFERLIVGDRYLAAFNQLPPPPGLIAHDNPDCGRTILQEFQAKLDHAAVVHAPHDRRLLGAVIGLLVLATALAGAPRTFGLELATLPWVQLTCLLTALGVALVVRHRREQHDWVRCRLAAEITRSALATWGLPRSL
;
A
#
# COMPACT_ATOMS: atom_id res chain seq x y z
N MET A 1 9.65 24.80 -17.02
CA MET A 1 9.80 23.35 -17.23
C MET A 1 8.58 22.71 -16.60
N ALA A 2 7.80 21.93 -17.37
CA ALA A 2 6.68 21.19 -16.81
C ALA A 2 7.21 20.23 -15.73
N GLU A 3 6.58 20.24 -14.56
CA GLU A 3 6.89 19.32 -13.47
C GLU A 3 6.31 17.96 -13.85
N PHE A 4 7.12 16.90 -13.82
CA PHE A 4 6.61 15.58 -14.17
C PHE A 4 5.63 15.11 -13.09
N PRO A 5 4.50 14.51 -13.46
CA PRO A 5 3.50 14.07 -12.51
C PRO A 5 4.09 13.06 -11.53
N HIS A 6 3.68 13.20 -10.27
CA HIS A 6 3.99 12.30 -9.17
C HIS A 6 2.79 11.40 -8.92
N LEU A 7 3.02 10.13 -8.60
CA LEU A 7 1.95 9.29 -8.09
C LEU A 7 1.60 9.76 -6.67
N PRO A 8 0.32 10.03 -6.38
CA PRO A 8 -0.09 10.39 -5.03
C PRO A 8 0.14 9.21 -4.08
N VAL A 9 0.45 9.54 -2.82
CA VAL A 9 0.49 8.54 -1.75
C VAL A 9 -0.92 8.39 -1.23
N PHE A 10 -1.49 7.20 -1.35
CA PHE A 10 -2.80 6.89 -0.79
C PHE A 10 -2.67 6.26 0.59
N HIS A 11 -3.56 6.66 1.49
CA HIS A 11 -3.86 5.94 2.72
C HIS A 11 -5.31 5.51 2.75
N VAL A 12 -5.58 4.41 3.43
CA VAL A 12 -6.94 3.88 3.57
C VAL A 12 -7.44 4.12 4.98
N VAL A 13 -8.57 4.83 5.11
CA VAL A 13 -9.34 4.91 6.34
C VAL A 13 -10.49 3.90 6.28
N GLY A 14 -10.35 2.82 7.04
CA GLY A 14 -11.37 1.79 7.19
C GLY A 14 -12.43 2.22 8.20
N PHE A 15 -13.67 1.78 8.03
CA PHE A 15 -14.76 2.14 8.93
C PHE A 15 -15.54 0.93 9.45
N THR A 16 -15.96 1.02 10.71
CA THR A 16 -16.96 0.13 11.31
C THR A 16 -17.76 0.89 12.37
N GLY A 17 -19.08 0.75 12.40
CA GLY A 17 -19.88 1.42 13.42
C GLY A 17 -21.23 0.79 13.71
N HIS A 18 -21.92 1.39 14.68
CA HIS A 18 -23.26 0.95 15.08
C HIS A 18 -24.30 1.14 13.96
N ARG A 19 -25.17 0.14 13.80
CA ARG A 19 -26.30 0.22 12.86
C ARG A 19 -27.40 1.18 13.32
N GLN A 20 -27.58 1.28 14.63
CA GLN A 20 -28.56 2.17 15.25
C GLN A 20 -27.84 3.27 16.01
N LEU A 21 -28.03 4.51 15.59
CA LEU A 21 -27.45 5.69 16.19
C LEU A 21 -28.54 6.53 16.86
N SER A 22 -28.27 7.05 18.05
CA SER A 22 -29.20 7.92 18.79
C SER A 22 -29.36 9.29 18.12
N ASP A 23 -28.26 9.87 17.64
CA ASP A 23 -28.24 11.13 16.89
C ASP A 23 -27.36 11.00 15.63
N PRO A 24 -27.91 10.50 14.51
CA PRO A 24 -27.19 10.35 13.25
C PRO A 24 -26.56 11.66 12.75
N ARG A 25 -27.23 12.81 12.94
CA ARG A 25 -26.75 14.11 12.44
C ARG A 25 -25.54 14.59 13.23
N ALA A 26 -25.55 14.39 14.54
CA ALA A 26 -24.42 14.77 15.36
C ALA A 26 -23.20 13.86 15.13
N VAL A 27 -23.42 12.56 14.93
CA VAL A 27 -22.37 11.63 14.50
C VAL A 27 -21.79 12.05 13.15
N GLU A 28 -22.63 12.33 12.15
CA GLU A 28 -22.18 12.76 10.82
C GLU A 28 -21.32 14.03 10.86
N ARG A 29 -21.64 14.99 11.74
CA ARG A 29 -20.83 16.20 11.92
C ARG A 29 -19.44 15.89 12.44
N VAL A 30 -19.34 15.10 13.52
CA VAL A 30 -18.05 14.73 14.11
C VAL A 30 -17.24 13.85 13.16
N LEU A 31 -17.91 12.96 12.43
CA LEU A 31 -17.30 12.17 11.38
C LEU A 31 -16.70 13.04 10.27
N GLY A 32 -17.44 14.07 9.84
CA GLY A 32 -16.97 15.04 8.86
C GLY A 32 -15.79 15.87 9.36
N GLU A 33 -15.78 16.28 10.63
CA GLU A 33 -14.66 16.99 11.25
C GLU A 33 -13.39 16.11 11.27
N VAL A 34 -13.52 14.84 11.68
CA VAL A 34 -12.39 13.89 11.71
C VAL A 34 -11.86 13.61 10.30
N LEU A 35 -12.74 13.34 9.33
CA LEU A 35 -12.33 13.09 7.95
C LEU A 35 -11.70 14.33 7.30
N ALA A 36 -12.21 15.53 7.59
CA ALA A 36 -11.61 16.78 7.12
C ALA A 36 -10.23 17.01 7.74
N GLU A 37 -10.04 16.69 9.01
CA GLU A 37 -8.73 16.74 9.68
C GLU A 37 -7.72 15.79 9.00
N LEU A 38 -8.12 14.54 8.73
CA LEU A 38 -7.28 13.58 8.01
C LEU A 38 -6.89 14.10 6.63
N ARG A 39 -7.87 14.63 5.87
CA ARG A 39 -7.64 15.20 4.54
C ARG A 39 -6.75 16.45 4.55
N ALA A 40 -6.81 17.25 5.60
CA ALA A 40 -5.96 18.44 5.74
C ALA A 40 -4.48 18.10 6.01
N GLY A 41 -4.18 16.84 6.35
CA GLY A 41 -2.80 16.35 6.45
C GLY A 41 -2.08 16.45 5.10
N ASN A 42 -1.00 17.22 5.04
CA ASN A 42 -0.26 17.45 3.80
C ASN A 42 0.41 16.16 3.28
N GLY A 43 0.31 15.92 1.97
CA GLY A 43 1.16 14.96 1.25
C GLY A 43 0.59 13.56 1.06
N VAL A 44 -0.67 13.31 1.44
CA VAL A 44 -1.35 12.03 1.24
C VAL A 44 -2.81 12.24 0.83
N GLU A 45 -3.33 11.31 0.03
CA GLU A 45 -4.74 11.21 -0.32
C GLU A 45 -5.39 10.09 0.50
N TRP A 46 -6.61 10.31 0.98
CA TRP A 46 -7.32 9.32 1.79
C TRP A 46 -8.43 8.65 0.97
N LEU A 47 -8.44 7.33 1.01
CA LEU A 47 -9.48 6.45 0.49
C LEU A 47 -10.33 5.95 1.66
N ALA A 48 -11.64 6.08 1.54
CA ALA A 48 -12.61 5.56 2.50
C ALA A 48 -12.94 4.10 2.16
N LEU A 49 -12.85 3.21 3.14
CA LEU A 49 -13.16 1.78 3.00
C LEU A 49 -14.22 1.39 4.03
N SER A 50 -15.36 0.85 3.60
CA SER A 50 -16.42 0.42 4.52
C SER A 50 -17.29 -0.70 3.94
N SER A 51 -18.04 -1.36 4.82
CA SER A 51 -18.96 -2.44 4.45
C SER A 51 -20.32 -1.96 3.90
N ILE A 52 -20.56 -0.65 3.98
CA ILE A 52 -21.83 0.02 3.65
C ILE A 52 -23.06 -0.63 4.33
N ALA A 53 -22.86 -1.22 5.52
CA ALA A 53 -23.96 -1.69 6.35
C ALA A 53 -24.90 -0.54 6.75
N GLU A 54 -26.16 -0.84 7.03
CA GLU A 54 -27.13 0.17 7.45
C GLU A 54 -26.63 0.91 8.73
N GLY A 55 -26.79 2.24 8.76
CA GLY A 55 -26.43 3.07 9.91
C GLY A 55 -25.13 3.85 9.71
N ALA A 56 -24.19 3.70 10.64
CA ALA A 56 -22.97 4.50 10.66
C ALA A 56 -22.10 4.34 9.40
N ASP A 57 -22.03 3.13 8.83
CA ASP A 57 -21.25 2.85 7.62
C ASP A 57 -21.77 3.63 6.41
N MET A 58 -23.10 3.78 6.26
CA MET A 58 -23.70 4.64 5.22
C MET A 58 -23.40 6.12 5.43
N LEU A 59 -23.44 6.61 6.68
CA LEU A 59 -23.08 7.99 7.00
C LEU A 59 -21.62 8.27 6.66
N PHE A 60 -20.73 7.31 6.93
CA PHE A 60 -19.31 7.39 6.58
C PHE A 60 -19.09 7.49 5.08
N ALA A 61 -19.65 6.57 4.28
CA ALA A 61 -19.50 6.60 2.83
C ALA A 61 -20.01 7.93 2.23
N ARG A 62 -21.19 8.39 2.67
CA ARG A 62 -21.77 9.67 2.22
C ARG A 62 -20.89 10.87 2.59
N THR A 63 -20.32 10.86 3.79
CA THR A 63 -19.46 11.95 4.28
C THR A 63 -18.13 11.96 3.54
N ALA A 64 -17.53 10.79 3.29
CA ALA A 64 -16.31 10.66 2.51
C ALA A 64 -16.49 11.20 1.08
N LEU A 65 -17.56 10.81 0.38
CA LEU A 65 -17.90 11.31 -0.96
C LEU A 65 -18.11 12.83 -0.96
N ARG A 66 -18.85 13.37 0.02
CA ARG A 66 -19.06 14.84 0.15
C ARG A 66 -17.75 15.59 0.34
N LEU A 67 -16.79 14.98 1.06
CA LEU A 67 -15.46 15.53 1.28
C LEU A 67 -14.50 15.21 0.12
N GLY A 68 -14.94 14.55 -0.94
CA GLY A 68 -14.14 14.24 -2.12
C GLY A 68 -13.01 13.24 -1.85
N LEU A 69 -13.17 12.35 -0.87
CA LEU A 69 -12.29 11.18 -0.71
C LEU A 69 -12.69 10.12 -1.74
N GLY A 70 -11.72 9.37 -2.24
CA GLY A 70 -12.03 8.15 -2.99
C GLY A 70 -12.73 7.13 -2.09
N TRP A 71 -13.55 6.26 -2.66
CA TRP A 71 -14.48 5.41 -1.92
C TRP A 71 -14.43 3.97 -2.43
N GLU A 72 -14.22 3.02 -1.52
CA GLU A 72 -14.24 1.58 -1.77
C GLU A 72 -15.20 0.85 -0.83
N ALA A 73 -15.95 -0.10 -1.39
CA ALA A 73 -16.88 -0.94 -0.65
C ALA A 73 -16.39 -2.39 -0.54
N VAL A 74 -16.45 -2.94 0.67
CA VAL A 74 -16.16 -4.36 0.97
C VAL A 74 -17.42 -5.01 1.50
N LEU A 75 -18.13 -5.74 0.67
CA LEU A 75 -19.39 -6.34 1.05
C LEU A 75 -19.15 -7.68 1.76
N PRO A 76 -19.85 -7.93 2.89
CA PRO A 76 -19.80 -9.24 3.54
C PRO A 76 -20.45 -10.33 2.69
N LEU A 77 -21.38 -9.96 1.81
CA LEU A 77 -22.16 -10.88 0.99
C LEU A 77 -22.26 -10.36 -0.44
N PRO A 78 -22.53 -11.22 -1.42
CA PRO A 78 -22.86 -10.77 -2.77
C PRO A 78 -24.02 -9.76 -2.76
N PRO A 79 -24.03 -8.72 -3.61
CA PRO A 79 -25.05 -7.67 -3.59
C PRO A 79 -26.50 -8.17 -3.58
N ALA A 80 -26.77 -9.27 -4.30
CA ALA A 80 -28.10 -9.89 -4.36
C ALA A 80 -28.58 -10.42 -2.99
N GLU A 81 -27.67 -10.95 -2.18
CA GLU A 81 -27.97 -11.46 -0.83
C GLU A 81 -27.87 -10.38 0.24
N PHE A 82 -26.97 -9.42 0.04
CA PHE A 82 -26.79 -8.28 0.95
C PHE A 82 -28.02 -7.37 0.93
N ARG A 83 -28.68 -7.22 -0.22
CA ARG A 83 -29.96 -6.50 -0.37
C ARG A 83 -31.03 -6.92 0.64
N ALA A 84 -31.05 -8.18 1.04
CA ALA A 84 -32.04 -8.71 1.98
C ALA A 84 -31.94 -8.09 3.39
N ASP A 85 -30.81 -7.45 3.73
CA ASP A 85 -30.61 -6.81 5.03
C ASP A 85 -31.18 -5.38 5.10
N PHE A 86 -31.74 -4.87 4.00
CA PHE A 86 -32.18 -3.48 3.88
C PHE A 86 -33.65 -3.37 3.47
N SER A 87 -34.30 -2.30 3.91
CA SER A 87 -35.57 -1.89 3.30
C SER A 87 -35.36 -1.46 1.84
N PRO A 88 -36.37 -1.58 0.96
CA PRO A 88 -36.26 -1.15 -0.44
C PRO A 88 -35.84 0.31 -0.62
N GLU A 89 -36.17 1.18 0.32
CA GLU A 89 -35.81 2.59 0.35
C GLU A 89 -34.31 2.78 0.64
N VAL A 90 -33.82 2.10 1.68
CA VAL A 90 -32.41 2.19 2.10
C VAL A 90 -31.51 1.51 1.07
N TRP A 91 -31.94 0.38 0.49
CA TRP A 91 -31.17 -0.29 -0.55
C TRP A 91 -30.93 0.57 -1.79
N ARG A 92 -31.92 1.38 -2.21
CA ARG A 92 -31.74 2.34 -3.31
C ARG A 92 -30.64 3.37 -3.02
N GLU A 93 -30.50 3.76 -1.76
CA GLU A 93 -29.41 4.64 -1.34
C GLU A 93 -28.06 3.90 -1.36
N VAL A 94 -28.02 2.67 -0.85
CA VAL A 94 -26.82 1.82 -0.92
C VAL A 94 -26.38 1.60 -2.36
N GLU A 95 -27.31 1.32 -3.29
CA GLU A 95 -27.03 1.20 -4.73
C GLU A 95 -26.42 2.49 -5.29
N SER A 96 -26.93 3.66 -4.90
CA SER A 96 -26.36 4.95 -5.31
C SER A 96 -24.94 5.14 -4.78
N LEU A 97 -24.66 4.74 -3.54
CA LEU A 97 -23.32 4.85 -2.94
C LEU A 97 -22.35 3.82 -3.52
N LEU A 98 -22.83 2.62 -3.88
CA LEU A 98 -22.04 1.60 -4.56
C LEU A 98 -21.70 1.99 -6.00
N ALA A 99 -22.59 2.72 -6.68
CA ALA A 99 -22.33 3.23 -8.04
C ALA A 99 -21.21 4.29 -8.09
N GLU A 100 -21.02 5.03 -7.00
CA GLU A 100 -19.94 6.03 -6.84
C GLU A 100 -18.65 5.41 -6.28
N ALA A 101 -18.65 4.12 -5.93
CA ALA A 101 -17.45 3.44 -5.43
C ALA A 101 -16.46 3.17 -6.56
N GLU A 102 -15.19 3.51 -6.34
CA GLU A 102 -14.09 3.19 -7.25
C GLU A 102 -13.89 1.67 -7.36
N HIS A 103 -14.16 0.97 -6.26
CA HIS A 103 -14.12 -0.49 -6.22
C HIS A 103 -15.16 -1.06 -5.25
N VAL A 104 -15.82 -2.13 -5.69
CA VAL A 104 -16.73 -2.94 -4.87
C VAL A 104 -16.23 -4.37 -4.91
N ARG A 105 -16.01 -4.99 -3.76
CA ARG A 105 -15.64 -6.41 -3.66
C ARG A 105 -16.54 -7.13 -2.66
N ALA A 106 -16.97 -8.35 -2.97
CA ALA A 106 -17.68 -9.20 -2.02
C ALA A 106 -16.75 -10.31 -1.47
N ILE A 107 -16.75 -10.51 -0.15
CA ILE A 107 -15.90 -11.52 0.51
C ILE A 107 -16.65 -12.85 0.74
N GLY A 108 -17.99 -12.85 0.63
CA GLY A 108 -18.86 -13.94 1.05
C GLY A 108 -18.83 -15.20 0.17
N ASP A 109 -17.97 -16.16 0.53
CA ASP A 109 -17.97 -17.56 0.05
C ASP A 109 -18.09 -18.58 1.22
N ARG A 110 -18.53 -18.14 2.40
CA ARG A 110 -18.64 -19.02 3.58
C ARG A 110 -20.05 -19.53 3.85
N THR A 111 -20.11 -20.71 4.46
CA THR A 111 -21.35 -21.44 4.79
C THR A 111 -22.24 -20.77 5.83
N ALA A 112 -21.71 -19.88 6.68
CA ALA A 112 -22.48 -19.18 7.71
C ALA A 112 -22.46 -17.65 7.49
N ARG A 113 -23.64 -17.05 7.38
CA ARG A 113 -23.83 -15.60 7.11
C ARG A 113 -23.10 -14.70 8.10
N GLU A 114 -23.14 -15.04 9.39
CA GLU A 114 -22.49 -14.25 10.45
C GLU A 114 -20.96 -14.26 10.36
N ASP A 115 -20.36 -15.36 9.87
CA ASP A 115 -18.92 -15.43 9.66
C ASP A 115 -18.48 -14.48 8.54
N SER A 116 -19.30 -14.31 7.50
CA SER A 116 -19.01 -13.37 6.41
C SER A 116 -18.97 -11.91 6.88
N TYR A 117 -19.76 -11.55 7.91
CA TYR A 117 -19.73 -10.23 8.52
C TYR A 117 -18.45 -10.00 9.35
N LEU A 118 -18.05 -11.00 10.13
CA LEU A 118 -16.78 -10.95 10.86
C LEU A 118 -15.59 -10.85 9.89
N ASP A 119 -15.57 -11.69 8.86
CA ASP A 119 -14.52 -11.69 7.84
C ASP A 119 -14.44 -10.34 7.12
N CYS A 120 -15.58 -9.75 6.74
CA CYS A 120 -15.65 -8.42 6.13
C CYS A 120 -15.07 -7.33 7.05
N GLY A 121 -15.39 -7.36 8.34
CA GLY A 121 -14.83 -6.42 9.31
C GLY A 121 -13.33 -6.61 9.50
N MET A 122 -12.85 -7.86 9.57
CA MET A 122 -11.42 -8.18 9.64
C MET A 122 -10.68 -7.75 8.37
N GLU A 123 -11.28 -7.97 7.20
CA GLU A 123 -10.76 -7.54 5.91
C GLU A 123 -10.63 -6.02 5.85
N THR A 124 -11.63 -5.29 6.35
CA THR A 124 -11.57 -3.83 6.46
C THR A 124 -10.40 -3.37 7.33
N VAL A 125 -10.16 -4.04 8.46
CA VAL A 125 -9.03 -3.75 9.36
C VAL A 125 -7.67 -4.09 8.73
N ASN A 126 -7.60 -5.18 7.97
CA ASN A 126 -6.39 -5.62 7.28
C ASN A 126 -5.99 -4.70 6.13
N HIS A 127 -6.98 -4.14 5.43
CA HIS A 127 -6.78 -3.29 4.25
C HIS A 127 -6.78 -1.79 4.53
N CYS A 128 -7.08 -1.35 5.76
CA CYS A 128 -6.95 0.05 6.16
C CYS A 128 -5.56 0.36 6.74
N ASP A 129 -5.11 1.60 6.65
CA ASP A 129 -3.98 2.13 7.43
C ASP A 129 -4.42 2.60 8.80
N LEU A 130 -5.64 3.13 8.88
CA LEU A 130 -6.30 3.68 10.05
C LEU A 130 -7.74 3.15 10.13
N LEU A 131 -8.16 2.65 11.29
CA LEU A 131 -9.56 2.31 11.53
C LEU A 131 -10.27 3.49 12.20
N LEU A 132 -11.34 3.99 11.60
CA LEU A 132 -12.28 4.91 12.21
C LEU A 132 -13.52 4.14 12.67
N THR A 133 -14.00 4.38 13.88
CA THR A 133 -15.17 3.68 14.39
C THR A 133 -16.14 4.60 15.13
N VAL A 134 -17.43 4.29 15.02
CA VAL A 134 -18.49 4.86 15.86
C VAL A 134 -19.00 3.76 16.78
N TRP A 135 -18.55 3.79 18.04
CA TRP A 135 -18.77 2.72 19.02
C TRP A 135 -18.92 3.25 20.43
N ASP A 136 -19.84 2.67 21.21
CA ASP A 136 -20.18 3.09 22.57
C ASP A 136 -19.38 2.39 23.68
N GLY A 137 -18.41 1.55 23.33
CA GLY A 137 -17.59 0.83 24.30
C GLY A 137 -18.18 -0.50 24.79
N GLU A 138 -19.41 -0.83 24.40
CA GLU A 138 -20.09 -2.05 24.87
C GLU A 138 -19.64 -3.30 24.11
N PRO A 139 -19.74 -4.50 24.73
CA PRO A 139 -19.50 -5.77 24.06
C PRO A 139 -20.38 -5.97 22.83
N SER A 140 -19.91 -6.81 21.90
CA SER A 140 -20.68 -7.12 20.70
C SER A 140 -21.97 -7.84 21.04
N ARG A 141 -23.07 -7.48 20.37
CA ARG A 141 -24.38 -8.13 20.53
C ARG A 141 -24.57 -9.36 19.64
N GLY A 142 -23.58 -9.65 18.79
CA GLY A 142 -23.54 -10.76 17.85
C GLY A 142 -22.16 -10.85 17.21
N ARG A 143 -21.91 -11.93 16.47
CA ARG A 143 -20.61 -12.14 15.82
C ARG A 143 -20.40 -11.13 14.68
N GLY A 144 -19.18 -10.62 14.54
CA GLY A 144 -18.85 -9.59 13.54
C GLY A 144 -19.37 -8.19 13.86
N GLY A 145 -19.78 -7.92 15.12
CA GLY A 145 -20.14 -6.58 15.55
C GLY A 145 -18.93 -5.69 15.83
N THR A 146 -19.17 -4.39 15.93
CA THR A 146 -18.14 -3.34 16.03
C THR A 146 -17.09 -3.60 17.12
N ALA A 147 -17.50 -4.14 18.28
CA ALA A 147 -16.58 -4.43 19.39
C ALA A 147 -15.55 -5.53 19.05
N GLU A 148 -15.94 -6.57 18.29
CA GLU A 148 -15.00 -7.62 17.85
C GLU A 148 -14.00 -7.05 16.83
N ILE A 149 -14.45 -6.19 15.92
CA ILE A 149 -13.59 -5.55 14.92
C ILE A 149 -12.60 -4.59 15.58
N VAL A 150 -13.04 -3.80 16.57
CA VAL A 150 -12.17 -2.93 17.37
C VAL A 150 -11.17 -3.75 18.19
N ALA A 151 -11.60 -4.88 18.77
CA ALA A 151 -10.70 -5.79 19.48
C ALA A 151 -9.62 -6.37 18.55
N TYR A 152 -10.01 -6.82 17.35
CA TYR A 152 -9.07 -7.31 16.34
C TYR A 152 -8.08 -6.23 15.89
N ALA A 153 -8.56 -5.01 15.63
CA ALA A 153 -7.70 -3.88 15.27
C ALA A 153 -6.67 -3.57 16.36
N ARG A 154 -7.07 -3.62 17.63
CA ARG A 154 -6.16 -3.45 18.77
C ARG A 154 -5.13 -4.57 18.85
N GLU A 155 -5.54 -5.82 18.64
CA GLU A 155 -4.67 -7.01 18.67
C GLU A 155 -3.55 -6.91 17.64
N ILE A 156 -3.88 -6.56 16.39
CA ILE A 156 -2.87 -6.41 15.33
C ILE A 156 -2.12 -5.07 15.40
N GLY A 157 -2.52 -4.17 16.32
CA GLY A 157 -1.85 -2.90 16.52
C GLY A 157 -2.19 -1.82 15.52
N ARG A 158 -3.33 -1.92 14.83
CA ARG A 158 -3.84 -0.92 13.89
C ARG A 158 -4.11 0.39 14.65
N PRO A 159 -3.73 1.56 14.11
CA PRO A 159 -4.20 2.85 14.62
C PRO A 159 -5.73 2.92 14.57
N VAL A 160 -6.36 3.41 15.64
CA VAL A 160 -7.83 3.50 15.74
C VAL A 160 -8.27 4.88 16.21
N ILE A 161 -9.22 5.50 15.50
CA ILE A 161 -10.03 6.62 16.00
C ILE A 161 -11.37 6.07 16.46
N ILE A 162 -11.73 6.29 17.71
CA ILE A 162 -13.03 5.93 18.27
C ILE A 162 -13.84 7.19 18.52
N ILE A 163 -14.96 7.31 17.82
CA ILE A 163 -16.03 8.28 18.10
C ILE A 163 -17.04 7.56 19.00
N ASP A 164 -17.21 8.07 20.22
CA ASP A 164 -18.19 7.53 21.15
C ASP A 164 -19.61 7.79 20.64
N ALA A 165 -20.41 6.73 20.42
CA ALA A 165 -21.74 6.87 19.84
C ALA A 165 -22.75 7.60 20.77
N ARG A 166 -22.46 7.75 22.06
CA ARG A 166 -23.36 8.36 23.06
C ARG A 166 -23.00 9.81 23.34
N ASN A 167 -21.73 10.08 23.59
CA ASN A 167 -21.25 11.42 24.00
C ASN A 167 -20.43 12.14 22.94
N LEU A 168 -20.18 11.49 21.79
CA LEU A 168 -19.46 12.05 20.64
C LEU A 168 -18.00 12.44 20.92
N SER A 169 -17.42 11.96 22.03
CA SER A 169 -15.99 12.15 22.30
C SER A 169 -15.14 11.37 21.31
N VAL A 170 -14.06 11.99 20.85
CA VAL A 170 -13.10 11.39 19.91
C VAL A 170 -11.86 10.95 20.68
N ARG A 171 -11.54 9.65 20.60
CA ARG A 171 -10.34 9.06 21.19
C ARG A 171 -9.45 8.48 20.09
N ARG A 172 -8.14 8.57 20.28
CA ARG A 172 -7.12 8.08 19.34
C ARG A 172 -6.26 7.04 20.06
N GLU A 173 -6.12 5.86 19.46
CA GLU A 173 -5.37 4.73 20.00
C GLU A 173 -4.32 4.27 18.98
N ASN A 174 -3.12 3.90 19.44
CA ASN A 174 -2.01 3.42 18.61
C ASN A 174 -1.58 4.37 17.47
N PHE A 175 -1.81 5.69 17.61
CA PHE A 175 -1.53 6.67 16.55
C PHE A 175 -0.04 6.82 16.23
N GLU A 176 0.83 6.51 17.18
CA GLU A 176 2.28 6.43 16.98
C GLU A 176 2.70 5.36 15.98
N ARG A 177 1.81 4.41 15.66
CA ARG A 177 2.03 3.36 14.63
C ARG A 177 1.54 3.77 13.25
N LEU A 178 0.83 4.89 13.12
CA LEU A 178 0.39 5.40 11.83
C LEU A 178 1.59 5.96 11.07
N ILE A 179 2.06 5.22 10.07
CA ILE A 179 3.12 5.66 9.17
C ILE A 179 2.45 6.37 8.00
N VAL A 180 2.42 7.71 8.06
CA VAL A 180 1.92 8.54 6.97
C VAL A 180 3.01 8.71 5.92
N GLY A 181 2.68 8.52 4.65
CA GLY A 181 3.61 8.54 3.53
C GLY A 181 4.05 7.14 3.08
N ASP A 182 4.56 7.04 1.85
CA ASP A 182 5.33 5.88 1.39
C ASP A 182 6.76 6.32 1.12
N ARG A 183 7.69 5.85 1.96
CA ARG A 183 9.13 6.19 1.87
C ARG A 183 9.75 5.84 0.52
N TYR A 184 9.22 4.83 -0.16
CA TYR A 184 9.71 4.39 -1.45
C TYR A 184 9.03 5.15 -2.58
N LEU A 185 7.71 5.36 -2.52
CA LEU A 185 7.00 6.14 -3.53
C LEU A 185 7.50 7.59 -3.59
N ALA A 186 7.76 8.20 -2.44
CA ALA A 186 8.36 9.54 -2.37
C ALA A 186 9.73 9.58 -3.07
N ALA A 187 10.57 8.56 -2.87
CA ALA A 187 11.87 8.44 -3.55
C ALA A 187 11.71 8.16 -5.06
N PHE A 188 10.75 7.32 -5.45
CA PHE A 188 10.47 7.01 -6.86
C PHE A 188 9.94 8.23 -7.61
N ASN A 189 9.08 9.04 -7.00
CA ASN A 189 8.56 10.27 -7.59
C ASN A 189 9.68 11.27 -7.91
N GLN A 190 10.73 11.30 -7.08
CA GLN A 190 11.90 12.17 -7.24
C GLN A 190 12.92 11.65 -8.28
N LEU A 191 12.70 10.47 -8.88
CA LEU A 191 13.62 9.94 -9.90
C LEU A 191 13.65 10.85 -11.14
N PRO A 192 14.85 11.07 -11.72
CA PRO A 192 14.98 11.88 -12.91
C PRO A 192 14.29 11.21 -14.12
N PRO A 193 13.65 11.98 -15.00
CA PRO A 193 13.07 11.47 -16.22
C PRO A 193 14.15 10.98 -17.20
N PRO A 194 13.86 9.98 -18.05
CA PRO A 194 14.76 9.59 -19.11
C PRO A 194 14.99 10.74 -20.11
N PRO A 195 16.19 10.82 -20.73
CA PRO A 195 16.46 11.81 -21.78
C PRO A 195 15.43 11.71 -22.91
N GLY A 196 14.82 12.84 -23.28
CA GLY A 196 13.85 12.92 -24.36
C GLY A 196 12.41 12.57 -23.99
N LEU A 197 12.13 12.22 -22.72
CA LEU A 197 10.75 12.14 -22.24
C LEU A 197 10.16 13.55 -22.15
N ILE A 198 9.06 13.78 -22.83
CA ILE A 198 8.31 15.04 -22.78
C ILE A 198 7.12 14.80 -21.86
N ALA A 199 7.02 15.55 -20.76
CA ALA A 199 5.85 15.53 -19.91
C ALA A 199 4.64 16.01 -20.72
N HIS A 200 3.53 15.28 -20.67
CA HIS A 200 2.32 15.72 -21.35
C HIS A 200 1.72 16.95 -20.64
N ASP A 201 1.42 18.02 -21.39
CA ASP A 201 0.88 19.29 -20.85
C ASP A 201 -0.49 19.12 -20.19
N ASN A 202 -1.24 18.06 -20.52
CA ASN A 202 -2.47 17.69 -19.85
C ASN A 202 -2.60 16.16 -19.68
N PRO A 203 -2.11 15.59 -18.58
CA PRO A 203 -2.25 14.16 -18.30
C PRO A 203 -3.68 13.86 -17.83
N ASP A 204 -4.69 14.07 -18.68
CA ASP A 204 -6.12 13.85 -18.36
C ASP A 204 -6.46 12.39 -18.00
N CYS A 205 -5.51 11.46 -18.14
CA CYS A 205 -5.72 10.08 -17.72
C CYS A 205 -4.60 9.58 -16.80
N GLY A 206 -4.99 8.96 -15.68
CA GLY A 206 -4.07 8.30 -14.75
C GLY A 206 -3.18 7.25 -15.43
N ARG A 207 -3.59 6.73 -16.60
CA ARG A 207 -2.79 5.83 -17.43
C ARG A 207 -1.52 6.52 -17.94
N THR A 208 -1.60 7.77 -18.43
CA THR A 208 -0.45 8.52 -18.93
C THR A 208 0.52 8.83 -17.80
N ILE A 209 0.01 9.25 -16.64
CA ILE A 209 0.82 9.47 -15.43
C ILE A 209 1.58 8.18 -15.06
N LEU A 210 0.89 7.05 -15.06
CA LEU A 210 1.49 5.76 -14.74
C LEU A 210 2.53 5.32 -15.78
N GLN A 211 2.32 5.62 -17.08
CA GLN A 211 3.29 5.36 -18.14
C GLN A 211 4.57 6.18 -17.98
N GLU A 212 4.45 7.47 -17.69
CA GLU A 212 5.60 8.35 -17.44
C GLU A 212 6.36 7.91 -16.18
N PHE A 213 5.63 7.56 -15.12
CA PHE A 213 6.21 7.02 -13.89
C PHE A 213 6.93 5.68 -14.13
N GLN A 214 6.33 4.75 -14.89
CA GLN A 214 7.00 3.51 -15.30
C GLN A 214 8.28 3.82 -16.07
N ALA A 215 8.26 4.77 -17.01
CA ALA A 215 9.43 5.12 -17.82
C ALA A 215 10.60 5.63 -16.95
N LYS A 216 10.31 6.46 -15.92
CA LYS A 216 11.31 6.89 -14.92
C LYS A 216 11.93 5.67 -14.20
N LEU A 217 11.10 4.75 -13.72
CA LEU A 217 11.54 3.55 -13.01
C LEU A 217 12.37 2.61 -13.88
N ASP A 218 11.91 2.35 -15.11
CA ASP A 218 12.63 1.50 -16.07
C ASP A 218 13.99 2.12 -16.43
N HIS A 219 14.05 3.45 -16.63
CA HIS A 219 15.30 4.15 -16.88
C HIS A 219 16.28 4.04 -15.69
N ALA A 220 15.81 4.34 -14.48
CA ALA A 220 16.61 4.22 -13.26
C ALA A 220 17.12 2.78 -13.07
N ALA A 221 16.26 1.78 -13.26
CA ALA A 221 16.64 0.37 -13.16
C ALA A 221 17.75 0.00 -14.17
N VAL A 222 17.68 0.50 -15.40
CA VAL A 222 18.68 0.25 -16.44
C VAL A 222 20.01 0.97 -16.17
N VAL A 223 19.98 2.21 -15.69
CA VAL A 223 21.20 2.99 -15.39
C VAL A 223 21.97 2.38 -14.23
N HIS A 224 21.27 1.90 -13.20
CA HIS A 224 21.91 1.37 -11.99
C HIS A 224 22.31 -0.12 -12.10
N ALA A 225 21.62 -0.93 -12.92
CA ALA A 225 21.92 -2.37 -13.09
C ALA A 225 23.36 -2.75 -13.56
N PRO A 226 23.99 -2.06 -14.54
CA PRO A 226 25.28 -2.49 -15.08
C PRO A 226 26.46 -2.25 -14.12
N HIS A 227 26.39 -1.26 -13.23
CA HIS A 227 27.48 -1.00 -12.27
C HIS A 227 27.59 -2.15 -11.26
N ASP A 228 26.47 -2.63 -10.75
CA ASP A 228 26.44 -3.69 -9.72
C ASP A 228 26.80 -5.06 -10.30
N ARG A 229 26.37 -5.37 -11.53
CA ARG A 229 26.74 -6.61 -12.22
C ARG A 229 28.24 -6.68 -12.51
N ARG A 230 28.86 -5.57 -12.89
CA ARG A 230 30.31 -5.49 -13.13
C ARG A 230 31.10 -5.70 -11.84
N LEU A 231 30.67 -5.10 -10.73
CA LEU A 231 31.34 -5.29 -9.44
C LEU A 231 31.21 -6.74 -8.93
N LEU A 232 30.03 -7.35 -9.05
CA LEU A 232 29.84 -8.76 -8.70
C LEU A 232 30.70 -9.68 -9.59
N GLY A 233 30.72 -9.42 -10.90
CA GLY A 233 31.58 -10.12 -11.85
C GLY A 233 33.07 -9.95 -11.56
N ALA A 234 33.50 -8.77 -11.12
CA ALA A 234 34.89 -8.52 -10.72
C ALA A 234 35.28 -9.31 -9.46
N VAL A 235 34.41 -9.38 -8.45
CA VAL A 235 34.65 -10.22 -7.26
C VAL A 235 34.80 -11.69 -7.66
N ILE A 236 33.86 -12.21 -8.46
CA ILE A 236 33.90 -13.60 -8.93
C ILE A 236 35.17 -13.86 -9.76
N GLY A 237 35.51 -12.96 -10.69
CA GLY A 237 36.71 -13.05 -11.51
C GLY A 237 38.00 -13.06 -10.69
N LEU A 238 38.11 -12.19 -9.69
CA LEU A 238 39.26 -12.15 -8.77
C LEU A 238 39.37 -13.43 -7.93
N LEU A 239 38.25 -14.00 -7.49
CA LEU A 239 38.23 -15.27 -6.74
C LEU A 239 38.65 -16.46 -7.63
N VAL A 240 38.15 -16.52 -8.86
CA VAL A 240 38.54 -17.54 -9.85
C VAL A 240 40.02 -17.42 -10.18
N LEU A 241 40.54 -16.20 -10.39
CA LEU A 241 41.96 -15.95 -10.64
C LEU A 241 42.82 -16.38 -9.45
N ALA A 242 42.44 -16.02 -8.22
CA ALA A 242 43.15 -16.43 -7.01
C ALA A 242 43.21 -17.97 -6.87
N THR A 243 42.12 -18.65 -7.23
CA THR A 243 42.03 -20.12 -7.20
C THR A 243 42.93 -20.76 -8.27
N ALA A 244 42.92 -20.22 -9.49
CA ALA A 244 43.76 -20.69 -10.59
C ALA A 244 45.26 -20.51 -10.28
N LEU A 245 45.63 -19.36 -9.71
CA LEU A 245 47.00 -19.09 -9.28
C LEU A 245 47.45 -20.04 -8.18
N ALA A 246 46.57 -20.45 -7.26
CA ALA A 246 46.92 -21.46 -6.25
C ALA A 246 47.09 -22.88 -6.85
N GLY A 247 46.32 -23.24 -7.88
CA GLY A 247 46.31 -24.58 -8.46
C GLY A 247 47.40 -24.84 -9.50
N ALA A 248 47.56 -23.94 -10.48
CA ALA A 248 48.41 -24.16 -11.65
C ALA A 248 49.92 -24.39 -11.35
N PRO A 249 50.56 -23.67 -10.41
CA PRO A 249 51.98 -23.87 -10.13
C PRO A 249 52.28 -25.26 -9.56
N ARG A 250 51.34 -25.82 -8.78
CA ARG A 250 51.47 -27.17 -8.20
C ARG A 250 51.35 -28.27 -9.26
N THR A 251 50.54 -28.05 -10.30
CA THR A 251 50.37 -28.99 -11.40
C THR A 251 51.49 -28.93 -12.44
N PHE A 252 52.12 -27.76 -12.62
CA PHE A 252 53.19 -27.55 -13.61
C PHE A 252 54.60 -27.45 -13.01
N GLY A 253 54.76 -27.62 -11.69
CA GLY A 253 56.07 -27.59 -11.01
C GLY A 253 56.76 -26.22 -11.03
N LEU A 254 55.99 -25.13 -11.08
CA LEU A 254 56.50 -23.76 -11.13
C LEU A 254 56.62 -23.19 -9.70
N GLU A 255 57.83 -22.99 -9.20
CA GLU A 255 58.06 -22.37 -7.88
C GLU A 255 58.43 -20.89 -8.04
N LEU A 256 57.41 -20.01 -8.08
CA LEU A 256 57.62 -18.56 -8.02
C LEU A 256 57.35 -18.05 -6.59
N ALA A 257 58.37 -17.46 -5.97
CA ALA A 257 58.28 -16.87 -4.63
C ALA A 257 57.27 -15.70 -4.52
N THR A 258 56.93 -15.05 -5.63
CA THR A 258 55.99 -13.93 -5.69
C THR A 258 54.51 -14.36 -5.68
N LEU A 259 54.24 -15.63 -5.94
CA LEU A 259 52.89 -16.12 -6.21
C LEU A 259 51.91 -16.03 -5.02
N PRO A 260 52.32 -16.30 -3.75
CA PRO A 260 51.45 -16.09 -2.59
C PRO A 260 51.05 -14.62 -2.39
N TRP A 261 51.94 -13.68 -2.72
CA TRP A 261 51.66 -12.25 -2.62
C TRP A 261 50.66 -11.79 -3.67
N VAL A 262 50.74 -12.32 -4.89
CA VAL A 262 49.76 -12.07 -5.95
C VAL A 262 48.39 -12.62 -5.55
N GLN A 263 48.34 -13.83 -4.98
CA GLN A 263 47.10 -14.44 -4.49
C GLN A 263 46.47 -13.60 -3.36
N LEU A 264 47.26 -13.19 -2.36
CA LEU A 264 46.79 -12.35 -1.26
C LEU A 264 46.24 -11.02 -1.78
N THR A 265 46.92 -10.39 -2.74
CA THR A 265 46.48 -9.14 -3.37
C THR A 265 45.14 -9.30 -4.08
N CYS A 266 44.93 -10.41 -4.80
CA CYS A 266 43.65 -10.71 -5.45
C CYS A 266 42.51 -10.86 -4.42
N LEU A 267 42.77 -11.57 -3.32
CA LEU A 267 41.77 -11.78 -2.25
C LEU A 267 41.42 -10.49 -1.52
N LEU A 268 42.41 -9.67 -1.17
CA LEU A 268 42.19 -8.36 -0.55
C LEU A 268 41.42 -7.41 -1.47
N THR A 269 41.73 -7.43 -2.77
CA THR A 269 40.99 -6.63 -3.77
C THR A 269 39.55 -7.13 -3.89
N ALA A 270 39.32 -8.45 -3.94
CA ALA A 270 37.98 -9.03 -3.99
C ALA A 270 37.17 -8.65 -2.73
N LEU A 271 37.78 -8.71 -1.55
CA LEU A 271 37.16 -8.30 -0.29
C LEU A 271 36.84 -6.81 -0.29
N GLY A 272 37.75 -5.95 -0.75
CA GLY A 272 37.53 -4.51 -0.86
C GLY A 272 36.35 -4.19 -1.79
N VAL A 273 36.30 -4.81 -2.97
CA VAL A 273 35.17 -4.66 -3.90
C VAL A 273 33.87 -5.20 -3.27
N ALA A 274 33.91 -6.34 -2.56
CA ALA A 274 32.74 -6.89 -1.89
C ALA A 274 32.22 -5.99 -0.75
N LEU A 275 33.11 -5.33 -0.01
CA LEU A 275 32.74 -4.35 1.03
C LEU A 275 32.13 -3.09 0.42
N VAL A 276 32.69 -2.58 -0.69
CA VAL A 276 32.11 -1.46 -1.45
C VAL A 276 30.73 -1.84 -2.00
N VAL A 277 30.58 -3.05 -2.57
CA VAL A 277 29.30 -3.58 -3.01
C VAL A 277 28.34 -3.63 -1.83
N ARG A 278 28.72 -4.24 -0.69
CA ARG A 278 27.87 -4.35 0.51
C ARG A 278 27.40 -2.98 1.01
N HIS A 279 28.28 -1.99 1.08
CA HIS A 279 27.92 -0.65 1.52
C HIS A 279 26.99 0.06 0.52
N ARG A 280 27.20 -0.14 -0.80
CA ARG A 280 26.26 0.33 -1.83
C ARG A 280 24.97 -0.49 -1.89
N ARG A 281 24.97 -1.76 -1.45
CA ARG A 281 23.77 -2.61 -1.37
C ARG A 281 22.76 -2.08 -0.35
N GLU A 282 23.22 -1.44 0.71
CA GLU A 282 22.35 -0.74 1.66
C GLU A 282 21.61 0.42 0.98
N GLN A 283 22.14 0.93 -0.15
CA GLN A 283 21.55 1.96 -1.00
C GLN A 283 20.80 1.38 -2.22
N HIS A 284 20.48 0.08 -2.26
CA HIS A 284 19.90 -0.53 -3.47
C HIS A 284 18.53 0.06 -3.85
N ASP A 285 18.57 0.92 -4.85
CA ASP A 285 17.39 1.42 -5.57
C ASP A 285 17.07 0.59 -6.81
N TRP A 286 18.04 -0.09 -7.45
CA TRP A 286 17.78 -0.75 -8.75
C TRP A 286 16.79 -1.91 -8.67
N VAL A 287 16.89 -2.79 -7.66
CA VAL A 287 15.94 -3.92 -7.49
C VAL A 287 14.55 -3.40 -7.22
N ARG A 288 14.45 -2.36 -6.38
CA ARG A 288 13.19 -1.70 -6.02
C ARG A 288 12.57 -0.98 -7.22
N CYS A 289 13.38 -0.22 -7.96
CA CYS A 289 12.96 0.42 -9.22
C CYS A 289 12.53 -0.62 -10.24
N ARG A 290 13.26 -1.74 -10.36
CA ARG A 290 12.89 -2.83 -11.27
C ARG A 290 11.57 -3.48 -10.87
N LEU A 291 11.40 -3.79 -9.58
CA LEU A 291 10.16 -4.36 -9.07
C LEU A 291 8.99 -3.39 -9.29
N ALA A 292 9.16 -2.11 -8.95
CA ALA A 292 8.16 -1.09 -9.18
C ALA A 292 7.84 -0.92 -10.69
N ALA A 293 8.84 -1.00 -11.58
CA ALA A 293 8.64 -0.98 -13.02
C ALA A 293 7.85 -2.19 -13.52
N GLU A 294 8.08 -3.38 -12.98
CA GLU A 294 7.27 -4.57 -13.30
C GLU A 294 5.84 -4.44 -12.78
N ILE A 295 5.65 -3.96 -11.54
CA ILE A 295 4.31 -3.75 -10.95
C ILE A 295 3.51 -2.74 -11.79
N THR A 296 4.11 -1.61 -12.12
CA THR A 296 3.47 -0.56 -12.94
C THR A 296 3.19 -1.06 -14.36
N ARG A 297 4.09 -1.87 -14.95
CA ARG A 297 3.86 -2.54 -16.24
C ARG A 297 2.69 -3.52 -16.19
N SER A 298 2.59 -4.34 -15.14
CA SER A 298 1.45 -5.22 -14.92
C SER A 298 0.15 -4.43 -14.79
N ALA A 299 0.16 -3.36 -13.97
CA ALA A 299 -1.00 -2.49 -13.81
C ALA A 299 -1.45 -1.83 -15.13
N LEU A 300 -0.51 -1.40 -15.97
CA LEU A 300 -0.78 -0.85 -17.30
C LEU A 300 -1.29 -1.90 -18.30
N ALA A 301 -0.81 -3.14 -18.19
CA ALA A 301 -1.27 -4.25 -19.03
C ALA A 301 -2.71 -4.66 -18.68
N THR A 302 -3.09 -4.57 -17.40
CA THR A 302 -4.45 -4.83 -16.92
C THR A 302 -5.35 -3.60 -16.90
N TRP A 303 -4.88 -2.45 -17.40
CA TRP A 303 -5.61 -1.19 -17.32
C TRP A 303 -6.91 -1.27 -18.12
N GLY A 304 -8.03 -1.00 -17.46
CA GLY A 304 -9.37 -1.03 -18.07
C GLY A 304 -9.98 -2.43 -18.21
N LEU A 305 -9.31 -3.49 -17.71
CA LEU A 305 -9.99 -4.77 -17.53
C LEU A 305 -11.04 -4.65 -16.42
N PRO A 306 -12.22 -5.29 -16.56
CA PRO A 306 -13.18 -5.37 -15.48
C PRO A 306 -12.51 -6.06 -14.29
N ARG A 307 -12.38 -5.35 -13.18
CA ARG A 307 -11.96 -5.95 -11.90
C ARG A 307 -13.12 -6.83 -11.45
N SER A 308 -12.85 -8.10 -11.16
CA SER A 308 -13.89 -9.05 -10.72
C SER A 308 -14.59 -8.50 -9.47
N LEU A 309 -15.92 -8.43 -9.54
CA LEU A 309 -16.83 -8.19 -8.40
C LEU A 309 -16.84 -9.38 -7.44
#